data_AF-A0A2V7KK59-F1
#
_entry.id   AF-A0A2V7KK59-F1
#
_cell.length_a   1.000
_cell.length_b   1.000
_cell.length_c   1.000
_cell.angle_alpha   90.00
_cell.angle_beta   90.00
_cell.angle_gamma   90.00
#
_symmetry.space_group_name_H-M   'P 1'
#
loop_
_entity.id
_entity.type
_entity.pdbx_description
1 polymer ?
#
loop_
_entity_poly.entity_id
_entity_poly.type
_entity_poly.pdbx_seq_one_letter_code
_entity_poly.pdbx_strand_id
1 'polypeptide(L)'
;MSYWIKWGDPWDDRNQGAKVSFVWALSGSYIYAVQVPGAAPYHIGMVVGWPPYGYGYGDRGVWQPNVTTTPIVTGRWYFVEEYFKYPTTPGGSDGVMRWWVNGALNGDFRSVTYPADAGFTQFEFPFTRQATPLARSYVYVDDTRVSGRP
;
A
#
# COMPACT_ATOMS: atom_id res chain seq x y z
N MET A 1 -5.58 -7.42 5.58
CA MET A 1 -4.31 -7.48 6.34
C MET A 1 -4.21 -6.25 7.21
N SER A 2 -3.50 -6.36 8.34
CA SER A 2 -3.27 -5.22 9.23
C SER A 2 -1.91 -5.35 9.91
N TYR A 3 -1.27 -4.23 10.24
CA TYR A 3 0.02 -4.21 10.90
C TYR A 3 0.25 -2.84 11.56
N TRP A 4 1.13 -2.82 12.56
CA TRP A 4 1.71 -1.59 13.06
C TRP A 4 2.98 -1.26 12.28
N ILE A 5 3.18 0.00 11.94
CA ILE A 5 4.39 0.49 11.29
C ILE A 5 4.89 1.79 11.91
N LYS A 6 6.21 1.94 12.00
CA LYS A 6 6.89 3.18 12.35
C LYS A 6 8.11 3.39 11.45
N TRP A 7 8.18 4.57 10.83
CA TRP A 7 9.40 5.05 10.19
C TRP A 7 10.29 5.68 11.25
N GLY A 8 11.57 5.28 11.30
CA GLY A 8 12.55 5.84 12.22
C GLY A 8 12.79 7.34 11.98
N ASP A 9 13.49 7.98 12.91
CA ASP A 9 13.97 9.35 12.75
C ASP A 9 15.50 9.34 12.94
N PRO A 10 16.30 9.57 11.89
CA PRO A 10 15.91 10.04 10.55
C PRO A 10 15.28 8.96 9.64
N TRP A 11 14.37 9.41 8.76
CA TRP A 11 13.86 8.64 7.61
C TRP A 11 14.32 9.27 6.30
N ASP A 12 15.21 8.60 5.57
CA ASP A 12 15.90 9.17 4.41
C ASP A 12 15.17 8.95 3.07
N ASP A 13 14.22 8.01 3.01
CA ASP A 13 13.43 7.71 1.80
C ASP A 13 12.18 8.60 1.64
N ARG A 14 11.99 9.54 2.56
CA ARG A 14 10.79 10.38 2.68
C ARG A 14 10.41 11.15 1.41
N ASN A 15 11.40 11.57 0.63
CA ASN A 15 11.20 12.38 -0.58
C ASN A 15 11.03 11.54 -1.86
N GLN A 16 11.21 10.23 -1.78
CA GLN A 16 11.17 9.31 -2.93
C GLN A 16 9.99 8.34 -2.85
N GLY A 17 9.48 8.15 -1.64
CA GLY A 17 8.36 7.29 -1.38
C GLY A 17 8.85 5.91 -1.05
N ALA A 18 8.24 5.31 -0.03
CA ALA A 18 8.69 4.05 0.51
C ALA A 18 7.59 3.01 0.35
N LYS A 19 7.89 1.89 -0.29
CA LYS A 19 6.95 0.77 -0.29
C LYS A 19 6.76 0.28 1.14
N VAL A 20 5.51 0.05 1.50
CA VAL A 20 5.12 -0.33 2.85
C VAL A 20 4.78 -1.80 2.90
N SER A 21 3.89 -2.25 2.02
CA SER A 21 3.45 -3.64 1.89
C SER A 21 3.40 -4.02 0.42
N PHE A 22 3.42 -5.31 0.10
CA PHE A 22 3.21 -5.83 -1.24
C PHE A 22 2.25 -7.02 -1.19
N VAL A 23 1.38 -7.12 -2.19
CA VAL A 23 0.57 -8.31 -2.42
C VAL A 23 0.67 -8.71 -3.88
N TRP A 24 1.12 -9.94 -4.11
CA TRP A 24 1.17 -10.53 -5.44
C TRP A 24 -0.12 -11.29 -5.76
N ALA A 25 -0.58 -11.16 -6.99
CA ALA A 25 -1.58 -12.01 -7.60
C ALA A 25 -0.92 -13.16 -8.35
N LEU A 26 -1.68 -14.24 -8.60
CA LEU A 26 -1.17 -15.44 -9.28
C LEU A 26 -0.55 -15.12 -10.66
N SER A 27 -1.11 -14.16 -11.39
CA SER A 27 -0.62 -13.72 -12.71
C SER A 27 0.73 -12.98 -12.68
N GLY A 28 1.29 -12.68 -11.50
CA GLY A 28 2.43 -11.78 -11.34
C GLY A 28 2.04 -10.29 -11.30
N SER A 29 0.75 -9.98 -11.40
CA SER A 29 0.21 -8.66 -11.09
C SER A 29 0.36 -8.35 -9.59
N TYR A 30 0.34 -7.08 -9.20
CA TYR A 30 0.60 -6.72 -7.81
C TYR A 30 -0.08 -5.44 -7.34
N ILE A 31 -0.37 -5.38 -6.04
CA ILE A 31 -0.77 -4.15 -5.33
C ILE A 31 0.22 -3.88 -4.21
N TYR A 32 0.56 -2.62 -3.98
CA TYR A 32 1.42 -2.25 -2.87
C TYR A 32 0.98 -0.96 -2.21
N ALA A 33 1.06 -0.92 -0.88
CA ALA A 33 0.96 0.32 -0.14
C ALA A 33 2.27 1.09 -0.25
N VAL A 34 2.18 2.42 -0.32
CA VAL A 34 3.35 3.30 -0.40
C VAL A 34 3.15 4.49 0.53
N GLN A 35 4.20 4.86 1.25
CA GLN A 35 4.30 6.18 1.84
C GLN A 35 4.52 7.16 0.69
N VAL A 36 3.51 7.97 0.37
CA VAL A 36 3.55 8.90 -0.77
C VAL A 36 4.65 9.94 -0.53
N PRO A 37 5.56 10.18 -1.51
CA PRO A 37 6.58 11.22 -1.40
C PRO A 37 6.01 12.63 -1.48
N GLY A 38 6.83 13.62 -1.13
CA GLY A 38 6.50 15.05 -1.30
C GLY A 38 6.71 15.88 -0.04
N ALA A 39 5.92 16.94 0.11
CA ALA A 39 5.95 17.79 1.29
C ALA A 39 5.12 17.17 2.43
N ALA A 40 5.68 17.15 3.63
CA ALA A 40 4.98 16.67 4.81
C ALA A 40 3.65 17.44 5.05
N PRO A 41 2.63 16.80 5.64
CA PRO A 41 2.67 15.43 6.15
C PRO A 41 2.53 14.38 5.05
N TYR A 42 3.34 13.32 5.16
CA TYR A 42 3.22 12.16 4.29
C TYR A 42 1.93 11.39 4.57
N HIS A 43 1.54 10.46 3.71
CA HIS A 43 0.36 9.62 3.92
C HIS A 43 0.52 8.29 3.19
N ILE A 44 -0.40 7.35 3.43
CA ILE A 44 -0.43 6.07 2.71
C ILE A 44 -1.32 6.20 1.47
N GLY A 45 -0.77 5.81 0.32
CA GLY A 45 -1.49 5.55 -0.91
C GLY A 45 -1.31 4.10 -1.37
N MET A 46 -2.00 3.74 -2.45
CA MET A 46 -1.90 2.41 -3.07
C MET A 46 -1.41 2.51 -4.50
N VAL A 47 -0.63 1.55 -4.95
CA VAL A 47 -0.28 1.39 -6.36
C VAL A 47 -0.71 0.01 -6.80
N VAL A 48 -1.29 -0.06 -7.99
CA VAL A 48 -1.69 -1.29 -8.66
C VAL A 48 -0.86 -1.45 -9.93
N GLY A 49 -0.43 -2.67 -10.19
CA GLY A 49 0.39 -3.05 -11.34
C GLY A 49 -0.33 -4.08 -12.19
N TRP A 50 -1.32 -3.63 -12.97
CA TRP A 50 -2.03 -4.44 -13.97
C TRP A 50 -2.91 -3.56 -14.89
N PRO A 51 -3.32 -4.03 -16.09
CA PRO A 51 -4.28 -3.33 -16.93
C PRO A 51 -5.68 -3.22 -16.30
N PRO A 52 -6.43 -2.12 -16.48
CA PRO A 52 -6.12 -0.97 -17.34
C PRO A 52 -5.28 0.12 -16.64
N TYR A 53 -4.92 -0.06 -15.37
CA TYR A 53 -4.30 0.98 -14.55
C TYR A 53 -2.79 1.18 -14.84
N GLY A 54 -2.14 0.16 -15.42
CA GLY A 54 -0.73 0.20 -15.83
C GLY A 54 0.24 -0.12 -14.69
N TYR A 55 1.54 -0.18 -15.02
CA TYR A 55 2.63 -0.38 -14.04
C TYR A 55 3.22 0.99 -13.69
N GLY A 56 2.66 1.65 -12.68
CA GLY A 56 3.15 2.94 -12.19
C GLY A 56 4.39 2.80 -11.29
N TYR A 57 5.38 3.69 -11.48
CA TYR A 57 6.51 3.88 -10.58
C TYR A 57 6.51 5.33 -10.05
N GLY A 58 6.79 5.53 -8.75
CA GLY A 58 6.72 6.84 -8.09
C GLY A 58 5.29 7.34 -7.88
N ASP A 59 5.07 8.66 -7.85
CA ASP A 59 3.73 9.29 -7.68
C ASP A 59 2.76 9.04 -8.84
N ARG A 60 3.28 8.68 -10.02
CA ARG A 60 2.48 8.42 -11.21
C ARG A 60 1.81 7.07 -11.05
N GLY A 61 0.48 7.08 -10.90
CA GLY A 61 -0.33 5.88 -10.70
C GLY A 61 -0.58 5.53 -9.23
N VAL A 62 -0.19 6.39 -8.29
CA VAL A 62 -0.62 6.27 -6.90
C VAL A 62 -2.09 6.64 -6.78
N TRP A 63 -2.88 5.71 -6.27
CA TRP A 63 -4.23 5.92 -5.82
C TRP A 63 -4.17 6.62 -4.47
N GLN A 64 -4.50 7.92 -4.51
CA GLN A 64 -4.53 8.78 -3.34
C GLN A 64 -5.73 8.44 -2.43
N PRO A 65 -5.67 8.76 -1.13
CA PRO A 65 -6.84 8.69 -0.27
C PRO A 65 -8.00 9.50 -0.86
N ASN A 66 -9.20 8.91 -0.94
CA ASN A 66 -10.41 9.55 -1.46
C ASN A 66 -11.50 9.78 -0.40
N VAL A 67 -11.25 9.40 0.86
CA VAL A 67 -12.16 9.60 2.00
C VAL A 67 -11.57 10.55 3.03
N THR A 68 -10.36 10.28 3.50
CA THR A 68 -9.62 11.12 4.46
C THR A 68 -8.13 10.91 4.25
N THR A 69 -7.30 11.91 4.55
CA THR A 69 -5.85 11.78 4.50
C THR A 69 -5.28 11.83 5.91
N THR A 70 -4.81 10.70 6.43
CA THR A 70 -4.14 10.66 7.74
C THR A 70 -2.67 11.06 7.59
N PRO A 71 -2.22 12.14 8.27
CA PRO A 71 -0.83 12.58 8.21
C PRO A 71 0.12 11.63 8.95
N ILE A 72 1.22 11.29 8.29
CA ILE A 72 2.31 10.46 8.78
C ILE A 72 3.55 11.31 9.01
N VAL A 73 4.15 11.13 10.19
CA VAL A 73 5.42 11.71 10.60
C VAL A 73 6.35 10.61 11.12
N THR A 74 7.65 10.86 11.08
CA THR A 74 8.67 9.93 11.58
C THR A 74 8.59 9.78 13.11
N GLY A 75 9.14 8.68 13.63
CA GLY A 75 9.21 8.40 15.06
C GLY A 75 7.90 7.94 15.72
N ARG A 76 6.77 7.90 14.98
CA ARG A 76 5.45 7.53 15.50
C ARG A 76 4.95 6.21 14.90
N TRP A 77 4.29 5.42 15.75
CA TRP A 77 3.58 4.20 15.34
C TRP A 77 2.22 4.53 14.72
N TYR A 78 1.90 3.83 13.63
CA TYR A 78 0.63 3.88 12.92
C TYR A 78 0.09 2.47 12.73
N PHE A 79 -1.19 2.27 13.03
CA PHE A 79 -1.88 1.03 12.69
C PHE A 79 -2.46 1.17 11.28
N VAL A 80 -2.02 0.31 10.36
CA VAL A 80 -2.50 0.30 8.98
C VAL A 80 -3.31 -0.96 8.75
N GLU A 81 -4.48 -0.78 8.13
CA GLU A 81 -5.33 -1.88 7.68
C GLU A 81 -5.55 -1.76 6.18
N GLU A 82 -5.45 -2.88 5.47
CA GLU A 82 -5.68 -2.97 4.03
C GLU A 82 -6.67 -4.08 3.73
N TYR A 83 -7.63 -3.80 2.87
CA TYR A 83 -8.65 -4.73 2.43
C TYR A 83 -8.75 -4.72 0.91
N PHE A 84 -8.49 -5.89 0.33
CA PHE A 84 -8.59 -6.11 -1.10
C PHE A 84 -9.53 -7.28 -1.37
N LYS A 85 -10.41 -7.12 -2.35
CA LYS A 85 -11.38 -8.13 -2.74
C LYS A 85 -11.47 -8.18 -4.25
N TYR A 86 -11.27 -9.37 -4.80
CA TYR A 86 -11.52 -9.63 -6.22
C TYR A 86 -13.00 -9.38 -6.57
N PRO A 87 -13.30 -9.01 -7.82
CA PRO A 87 -14.64 -8.99 -8.38
C PRO A 87 -15.35 -10.33 -8.19
N THR A 88 -16.68 -10.31 -8.11
CA THR A 88 -17.48 -11.54 -7.96
C THR A 88 -17.47 -12.41 -9.21
N THR A 89 -17.20 -11.82 -10.38
CA THR A 89 -17.04 -12.49 -11.66
C THR A 89 -15.68 -12.15 -12.27
N PRO A 90 -14.96 -13.10 -12.90
CA PRO A 90 -13.70 -12.81 -13.60
C PRO A 90 -13.86 -11.66 -14.60
N GLY A 91 -12.98 -10.65 -14.51
CA GLY A 91 -13.04 -9.45 -15.35
C GLY A 91 -14.14 -8.44 -14.97
N GLY A 92 -14.88 -8.70 -13.88
CA GLY A 92 -15.86 -7.76 -13.33
C GLY A 92 -15.22 -6.49 -12.76
N SER A 93 -16.05 -5.49 -12.50
CA SER A 93 -15.65 -4.19 -11.96
C SER A 93 -16.18 -3.93 -10.56
N ASP A 94 -16.62 -4.95 -9.81
CA ASP A 94 -17.09 -4.84 -8.43
C ASP A 94 -16.02 -5.20 -7.37
N GLY A 95 -14.75 -5.20 -7.78
CA GLY A 95 -13.62 -5.38 -6.87
C GLY A 95 -13.46 -4.19 -5.93
N VAL A 96 -12.90 -4.47 -4.75
CA VAL A 96 -12.77 -3.49 -3.66
C VAL A 96 -11.32 -3.33 -3.27
N MET A 97 -10.88 -2.08 -3.14
CA MET A 97 -9.62 -1.67 -2.54
C MET A 97 -9.90 -0.62 -1.47
N ARG A 98 -9.55 -0.94 -0.22
CA ARG A 98 -9.70 -0.04 0.93
C ARG A 98 -8.48 -0.07 1.82
N TRP A 99 -8.24 1.04 2.50
CA TRP A 99 -7.28 1.08 3.59
C TRP A 99 -7.65 2.10 4.65
N TRP A 100 -7.19 1.82 5.86
CA TRP A 100 -7.36 2.65 7.05
C TRP A 100 -6.01 2.92 7.68
N VAL A 101 -5.91 4.10 8.31
CA VAL A 101 -4.76 4.47 9.13
C VAL A 101 -5.28 4.94 10.48
N ASN A 102 -4.86 4.27 11.57
CA ASN A 102 -5.37 4.45 12.92
C ASN A 102 -6.91 4.35 13.00
N GLY A 103 -7.50 3.41 12.26
CA GLY A 103 -8.95 3.21 12.18
C GLY A 103 -9.71 4.24 11.32
N ALA A 104 -9.06 5.29 10.83
CA ALA A 104 -9.68 6.25 9.91
C ALA A 104 -9.62 5.73 8.47
N LEU A 105 -10.78 5.59 7.81
CA LEU A 105 -10.87 5.17 6.40
C LEU A 105 -10.20 6.22 5.51
N ASN A 106 -9.12 5.84 4.82
CA ASN A 106 -8.38 6.73 3.95
C ASN A 106 -8.79 6.56 2.49
N GLY A 107 -8.80 5.30 2.01
CA GLY A 107 -9.22 4.96 0.67
C GLY A 107 -10.42 4.01 0.64
N ASP A 108 -11.38 4.28 -0.23
CA ASP A 108 -12.54 3.45 -0.53
C ASP A 108 -12.85 3.45 -2.03
N PHE A 109 -12.29 2.46 -2.72
CA PHE A 109 -12.55 2.21 -4.13
C PHE A 109 -13.32 0.90 -4.26
N ARG A 110 -14.50 0.97 -4.87
CA ARG A 110 -15.44 -0.17 -4.99
C ARG A 110 -15.71 -0.58 -6.42
N SER A 111 -14.95 0.01 -7.35
CA SER A 111 -15.06 -0.26 -8.78
C SER A 111 -13.71 -0.62 -9.38
N VAL A 112 -12.97 -1.50 -8.69
CA VAL A 112 -11.62 -1.88 -9.07
C VAL A 112 -11.68 -3.16 -9.90
N THR A 113 -11.15 -3.11 -11.12
CA THR A 113 -10.91 -4.31 -11.91
C THR A 113 -9.65 -4.99 -11.39
N TYR A 114 -9.72 -6.31 -11.15
CA TYR A 114 -8.56 -7.13 -10.80
C TYR A 114 -8.17 -8.05 -11.97
N PRO A 115 -6.94 -8.60 -11.95
CA PRO A 115 -6.56 -9.64 -12.89
C PRO A 115 -7.58 -10.79 -12.93
N ALA A 116 -7.81 -11.36 -14.11
CA ALA A 116 -8.64 -12.55 -14.27
C ALA A 116 -7.85 -13.83 -13.92
N ASP A 117 -7.42 -13.94 -12.66
CA ASP A 117 -6.66 -15.07 -12.13
C ASP A 117 -7.29 -15.61 -10.82
N ALA A 118 -6.58 -16.54 -10.16
CA ALA A 118 -7.08 -17.21 -8.95
C ALA A 118 -6.92 -16.39 -7.67
N GLY A 119 -6.51 -15.11 -7.74
CA GLY A 119 -6.39 -14.24 -6.58
C GLY A 119 -4.97 -14.02 -6.09
N PHE A 120 -4.88 -13.54 -4.85
CA PHE A 120 -3.62 -13.22 -4.19
C PHE A 120 -2.87 -14.47 -3.71
N THR A 121 -1.56 -14.51 -3.92
CA THR A 121 -0.71 -15.65 -3.60
C THR A 121 0.35 -15.36 -2.55
N GLN A 122 0.70 -14.08 -2.36
CA GLN A 122 1.81 -13.71 -1.48
C GLN A 122 1.60 -12.32 -0.90
N PHE A 123 1.98 -12.16 0.37
CA PHE A 123 2.10 -10.88 1.07
C PHE A 123 3.55 -10.67 1.49
N GLU A 124 4.07 -9.45 1.33
CA GLU A 124 5.46 -9.08 1.66
C GLU A 124 5.54 -7.72 2.33
N PHE A 125 6.65 -7.50 3.05
CA PHE A 125 7.13 -6.17 3.42
C PHE A 125 8.38 -5.81 2.59
N PRO A 126 8.20 -5.14 1.44
CA PRO A 126 9.27 -4.90 0.47
C PRO A 126 9.99 -3.58 0.77
N PHE A 127 10.71 -3.49 1.90
CA PHE A 127 11.48 -2.29 2.26
C PHE A 127 12.73 -2.09 1.38
N THR A 128 12.56 -2.22 0.06
CA THR A 128 13.54 -1.96 -0.97
C THR A 128 13.81 -0.47 -1.04
N ARG A 129 15.07 -0.10 -0.91
CA ARG A 129 15.51 1.28 -1.13
C ARG A 129 15.54 1.55 -2.62
N GLN A 130 14.87 2.61 -3.08
CA GLN A 130 14.89 2.98 -4.50
C GLN A 130 16.13 3.79 -4.90
N ALA A 131 16.84 4.40 -3.95
CA ALA A 131 18.10 5.11 -4.21
C ALA A 131 19.17 4.87 -3.14
N THR A 132 20.36 5.41 -3.41
CA THR A 132 21.50 5.43 -2.48
C THR A 132 21.09 6.09 -1.16
N PRO A 133 21.26 5.41 -0.02
CA PRO A 133 20.92 5.97 1.28
C PRO A 133 21.72 7.21 1.60
N LEU A 134 21.07 8.23 2.15
CA LEU A 134 21.74 9.42 2.66
C LEU A 134 22.08 9.27 4.15
N ALA A 135 21.41 8.35 4.85
CA ALA A 135 21.65 8.07 6.26
C ALA A 135 21.30 6.62 6.61
N ARG A 136 21.69 6.19 7.82
CA ARG A 136 21.13 4.97 8.40
C ARG A 136 19.70 5.27 8.88
N SER A 137 18.74 4.58 8.28
CA SER A 137 17.32 4.66 8.60
C SER A 137 16.77 3.28 8.93
N TYR A 138 15.66 3.25 9.66
CA TYR A 138 15.00 2.04 10.14
C TYR A 138 13.50 2.11 9.85
N VAL A 139 12.90 0.95 9.54
CA VAL A 139 11.45 0.75 9.57
C VAL A 139 11.18 -0.34 10.59
N TYR A 140 10.18 -0.11 11.44
CA TYR A 140 9.73 -1.06 12.43
C TYR A 140 8.33 -1.52 12.04
N VAL A 141 8.10 -2.82 12.09
CA VAL A 141 6.79 -3.45 11.87
C VAL A 141 6.48 -4.33 13.07
N ASP A 142 5.24 -4.33 13.52
CA ASP A 142 4.78 -5.18 14.63
C ASP A 142 3.34 -5.65 14.41
N ASP A 143 2.95 -6.68 15.17
CA ASP A 143 1.55 -7.15 15.30
C ASP A 143 0.85 -7.37 13.94
N THR A 144 1.55 -8.02 13.02
CA THR A 144 1.04 -8.29 11.67
C THR A 144 -0.03 -9.38 11.69
N ARG A 145 -1.14 -9.12 11.01
CA ARG A 145 -2.22 -10.08 10.79
C ARG A 145 -2.58 -10.14 9.31
N VAL A 146 -2.61 -11.35 8.77
CA VAL A 146 -3.08 -11.63 7.42
C VAL A 146 -4.25 -12.60 7.52
N SER A 147 -5.34 -12.27 6.84
CA SER A 147 -6.51 -13.12 6.73
C SER A 147 -7.06 -13.04 5.32
N GLY A 148 -7.60 -14.16 4.85
CA GLY A 148 -8.28 -14.29 3.57
C GLY A 148 -9.47 -15.22 3.74
N ARG A 149 -10.43 -15.15 2.82
CA ARG A 149 -11.41 -16.21 2.69
C ARG A 149 -10.82 -17.28 1.77
N PRO A 150 -10.98 -18.58 2.09
CA PRO A 150 -10.61 -19.67 1.19
C PRO A 150 -11.43 -19.63 -0.09
#